data_AF-A0A8J5ZSS5-F1
#
_entry.id   AF-A0A8J5ZSS5-F1
#
_cell.length_a   1.000
_cell.length_b   1.000
_cell.length_c   1.000
_cell.angle_alpha   90.00
_cell.angle_beta   90.00
_cell.angle_gamma   90.00
#
_symmetry.space_group_name_H-M   'P 1'
#
loop_
_entity.id
_entity.type
_entity.pdbx_description
1 polymer ?
#
loop_
_entity_poly.entity_id
_entity_poly.type
_entity_poly.pdbx_seq_one_letter_code
_entity_poly.pdbx_strand_id
1 'polypeptide(L)' 'MLGSYGPRAQEYEVVTPVEEAPRGRLARGAYGVRSCLTDDDRNDHLSWEWGLHIGRDWGS' A
#
# COMPACT_ATOMS: atom_id res chain seq x y z
N MET A 1 -9.01 -1.92 -6.67
CA MET A 1 -9.26 -1.17 -7.92
C MET A 1 -9.63 0.25 -7.51
N LEU A 2 -8.91 1.29 -7.99
CA LEU A 2 -9.19 2.68 -7.61
C LEU A 2 -10.37 3.28 -8.40
N GLY A 3 -10.61 2.80 -9.62
CA GLY A 3 -11.61 3.33 -10.55
C GLY A 3 -10.98 4.22 -11.64
N SER A 4 -11.82 4.83 -12.46
CA SER A 4 -11.41 5.76 -13.54
C SER A 4 -11.57 7.20 -13.07
N TYR A 5 -10.51 8.01 -13.21
CA TYR A 5 -10.49 9.41 -12.79
C TYR A 5 -10.16 10.30 -13.99
N GLY A 6 -10.95 11.35 -14.20
CA GLY A 6 -10.70 12.34 -15.25
C GLY A 6 -9.57 13.32 -14.88
N PRO A 7 -9.01 14.06 -15.84
CA PRO A 7 -8.02 15.10 -15.54
C PRO A 7 -8.61 16.21 -14.66
N ARG A 8 -7.90 16.60 -13.60
CA ARG A 8 -8.21 17.79 -12.79
C ARG A 8 -6.93 18.41 -12.25
N ALA A 9 -6.99 19.68 -11.85
CA ALA A 9 -5.82 20.40 -11.33
C ALA A 9 -5.40 19.98 -9.91
N GLN A 10 -6.32 19.41 -9.12
CA GLN A 10 -6.06 18.97 -7.74
C GLN A 10 -5.75 17.46 -7.67
N GLU A 11 -4.94 17.04 -6.71
CA GLU A 11 -4.59 15.63 -6.50
C GLU A 11 -5.80 14.80 -6.04
N TYR A 12 -5.86 13.53 -6.46
CA TYR A 12 -6.87 12.56 -5.99
C TYR A 12 -6.39 11.84 -4.73
N GLU A 13 -7.27 11.80 -3.72
CA GLU A 13 -7.05 11.03 -2.50
C GLU A 13 -7.93 9.78 -2.52
N VAL A 14 -7.33 8.64 -2.19
CA VAL A 14 -8.03 7.36 -2.10
C VAL A 14 -7.69 6.71 -0.76
N VAL A 15 -8.73 6.38 -0.02
CA VAL A 15 -8.62 5.65 1.25
C VAL A 15 -8.96 4.20 0.99
N THR A 16 -8.01 3.30 1.26
CA THR A 16 -8.26 1.86 1.18
C THR A 16 -9.17 1.41 2.33
N PRO A 17 -9.91 0.31 2.18
CA PRO A 17 -10.60 -0.31 3.29
C PRO A 17 -9.65 -0.59 4.45
N VAL A 18 -10.21 -0.73 5.66
CA VAL A 18 -9.43 -1.14 6.82
C VAL A 18 -8.90 -2.55 6.59
N GLU A 19 -7.58 -2.70 6.71
CA GLU A 19 -6.89 -3.98 6.66
C GLU A 19 -6.34 -4.33 8.05
N GLU A 20 -6.15 -5.63 8.28
CA GLU A 20 -5.67 -6.14 9.55
C GLU A 20 -4.23 -6.66 9.44
N ALA A 21 -3.35 -6.18 10.31
CA ALA A 21 -1.97 -6.63 10.34
C ALA A 21 -1.87 -8.12 10.75
N PRO A 22 -0.96 -8.90 10.13
CA PRO A 22 -0.64 -10.25 10.58
C PRO A 22 -0.31 -10.31 12.08
N ARG A 23 -0.76 -11.39 12.75
CA ARG A 23 -0.58 -11.58 14.19
C ARG A 23 0.07 -12.90 14.53
N GLY A 24 0.67 -12.94 15.73
CA GLY A 24 1.36 -14.11 16.27
C GLY A 24 2.88 -13.96 16.23
N ARG A 25 3.58 -14.75 17.06
CA ARG A 25 5.04 -14.66 17.20
C ARG A 25 5.79 -14.86 15.88
N LEU A 26 5.28 -15.74 15.01
CA LEU A 26 5.89 -16.09 13.72
C LEU A 26 5.61 -15.07 12.61
N ALA A 27 4.57 -14.25 12.75
CA ALA A 27 4.19 -13.21 11.80
C ALA A 27 4.75 -11.83 12.19
N ARG A 28 5.72 -11.78 13.11
CA ARG A 28 6.42 -10.55 13.46
C ARG A 28 7.74 -10.46 12.70
N GLY A 29 8.15 -9.25 12.37
CA GLY A 29 9.39 -8.98 11.64
C GLY A 29 9.22 -7.95 10.53
N ALA A 30 10.22 -7.88 9.66
CA ALA A 30 10.24 -6.97 8.52
C ALA A 30 9.53 -7.56 7.30
N TYR A 31 8.68 -6.75 6.68
CA TYR A 31 7.93 -7.01 5.47
C TYR A 31 8.42 -6.06 4.39
N GLY A 32 8.91 -6.59 3.27
CA GLY A 32 9.13 -5.81 2.07
C GLY A 32 7.82 -5.72 1.28
N VAL A 33 7.36 -4.51 1.02
CA VAL A 33 6.14 -4.25 0.26
C VAL A 33 6.52 -3.61 -1.07
N ARG A 34 5.96 -4.16 -2.15
CA ARG A 34 6.11 -3.63 -3.51
C ARG A 34 4.76 -3.09 -3.94
N SER A 35 4.71 -1.81 -4.27
CA SER A 35 3.51 -1.10 -4.67
C SER A 35 3.63 -0.69 -6.13
N CYS A 36 2.55 -0.83 -6.88
CA CYS A 36 2.48 -0.52 -8.31
C CYS A 36 1.12 0.14 -8.60
N LEU A 37 1.17 1.30 -9.26
CA LEU A 37 0.02 2.01 -9.76
C LEU A 37 -0.09 1.75 -11.27
N THR A 38 -1.12 1.01 -11.67
CA THR A 38 -1.35 0.60 -13.06
C THR A 38 -2.83 0.71 -13.44
N ASP A 39 -3.12 0.68 -14.73
CA ASP A 39 -4.46 0.74 -15.33
C ASP A 39 -4.77 -0.51 -16.19
N ASP A 40 -5.96 -0.55 -16.77
CA ASP A 40 -6.44 -1.62 -17.66
C ASP A 40 -5.66 -1.70 -18.99
N ASP A 41 -5.03 -0.59 -19.40
CA ASP A 41 -4.11 -0.52 -20.55
C ASP A 41 -2.70 -1.05 -20.23
N ARG A 42 -2.45 -1.46 -18.98
CA ARG A 42 -1.17 -1.98 -18.46
C ARG A 42 -0.04 -0.95 -18.47
N ASN A 43 -0.37 0.33 -18.37
CA ASN A 43 0.64 1.34 -18.15
C ASN A 43 1.15 1.28 -16.70
N ASP A 44 2.47 1.32 -16.50
CA ASP A 44 3.07 1.46 -15.17
C ASP A 44 3.25 2.96 -14.88
N HIS A 45 2.34 3.52 -14.10
CA HIS A 45 2.37 4.95 -13.76
C HIS A 45 3.41 5.23 -12.67
N LEU A 46 3.55 4.32 -11.71
CA LEU A 46 4.51 4.43 -10.62
C LEU A 46 4.66 3.09 -9.91
N SER A 47 5.92 2.66 -9.72
CA SER A 47 6.26 1.48 -8.94
C SER A 47 7.31 1.84 -7.87
N TRP A 48 7.10 1.39 -6.64
CA TRP A 48 8.00 1.66 -5.52
C TRP A 48 8.02 0.53 -4.49
N GLU A 49 9.06 0.52 -3.66
CA GLU A 49 9.24 -0.46 -2.59
C GLU A 49 9.40 0.23 -1.24
N TRP A 50 8.89 -0.40 -0.18
CA TRP A 50 8.99 0.12 1.18
C TRP A 50 8.98 -1.01 2.21
N GLY A 51 9.42 -0.70 3.43
CA GLY A 51 9.51 -1.65 4.54
C GLY A 51 8.44 -1.40 5.60
N LEU A 52 7.80 -2.48 6.08
CA LEU A 52 6.88 -2.47 7.20
C LEU A 52 7.42 -3.40 8.29
N HIS A 53 7.57 -2.94 9.53
CA HIS A 53 8.00 -3.78 10.65
C HIS A 53 6.85 -4.04 11.62
N ILE A 54 6.48 -5.31 11.79
CA ILE A 54 5.42 -5.73 12.71
C ILE A 54 6.04 -6.18 14.04
N GLY A 55 5.86 -5.34 15.06
CA GLY A 55 6.32 -5.56 16.43
C GLY A 55 5.26 -6.17 17.35
N ARG A 56 5.62 -6.40 18.61
CA ARG A 56 4.65 -6.73 19.66
C ARG A 56 3.86 -5.49 20.08
N ASP A 57 4.57 -4.37 20.19
CA ASP A 57 4.08 -3.07 20.62
C ASP A 57 4.65 -2.01 19.66
N TRP A 58 3.98 -0.86 19.55
CA TRP A 58 4.38 0.23 18.65
C TRP A 58 5.47 1.14 19.22
N GLY A 59 5.72 1.04 20.53
CA GLY A 59 6.83 1.70 21.20
C GLY A 59 8.07 0.82 21.15
N SER A 60 9.15 1.34 20.55
CA SER A 60 10.49 1.08 21.06
C SER A 60 10.69 1.80 22.38
#